data_AF-A0A351JYV4-F1
#
_entry.id   AF-A0A351JYV4-F1
#
_cell.length_a   1.000
_cell.length_b   1.000
_cell.length_c   1.000
_cell.angle_alpha   90.00
_cell.angle_beta   90.00
_cell.angle_gamma   90.00
#
_symmetry.space_group_name_H-M   'P 1'
#
loop_
_entity.id
_entity.type
_entity.pdbx_description
1 polymer ?
#
loop_
_entity_poly.entity_id
_entity_poly.type
_entity_poly.pdbx_seq_one_letter_code
_entity_poly.pdbx_strand_id
1 'polypeptide(L)'
;MCRRQVNDETELMTCLAGHMREEAARQAKEMQRIYLMMMASQLTIACVTTRIAPQDVVGTFGEVFGLLENLVGKSDVSAEIEEWLKKRGPDSKEA
;
A
#
# COMPACT_ATOMS: atom_id res chain seq x y z
N MET A 1 6.12 -19.01 -25.54
CA MET A 1 5.10 -19.81 -26.26
C MET A 1 5.19 -21.27 -25.85
N CYS A 2 4.04 -21.92 -25.62
CA CYS A 2 3.84 -23.28 -25.08
C CYS A 2 4.61 -24.43 -25.76
N ARG A 3 5.34 -24.20 -26.87
CA ARG A 3 6.01 -25.20 -27.76
C ARG A 3 5.11 -26.38 -28.16
N ARG A 4 3.80 -26.23 -27.99
CA ARG A 4 2.78 -27.21 -28.31
C ARG A 4 2.36 -27.03 -29.76
N GLN A 5 2.21 -28.14 -30.48
CA GLN A 5 1.67 -28.15 -31.82
C GLN A 5 0.16 -27.88 -31.73
N VAL A 6 -0.31 -26.90 -32.47
CA VAL A 6 -1.69 -26.41 -32.43
C VAL A 6 -2.36 -26.76 -33.75
N ASN A 7 -3.53 -27.40 -33.71
CA ASN A 7 -4.12 -27.99 -34.92
C ASN A 7 -4.98 -27.00 -35.71
N ASP A 8 -5.51 -25.98 -35.04
CA ASP A 8 -6.35 -24.94 -35.65
C ASP A 8 -6.22 -23.58 -34.94
N GLU A 9 -6.81 -22.57 -35.58
CA GLU A 9 -6.78 -21.18 -35.13
C GLU A 9 -7.50 -20.98 -33.78
N THR A 10 -8.55 -21.76 -33.49
CA THR A 10 -9.32 -21.64 -32.24
C THR A 10 -8.50 -22.15 -31.06
N GLU A 11 -7.79 -23.28 -31.23
CA GLU A 11 -6.86 -23.82 -30.24
C GLU A 11 -5.67 -22.87 -30.03
N LEU A 12 -5.18 -22.19 -31.10
CA LEU A 12 -4.12 -21.18 -31.00
C LEU A 12 -4.57 -19.96 -30.19
N MET A 13 -5.74 -19.40 -30.51
CA MET A 13 -6.31 -18.26 -29.78
C MET A 13 -6.55 -18.60 -28.31
N THR A 14 -6.91 -19.85 -28.03
CA THR A 14 -7.07 -20.34 -26.65
C THR A 14 -5.73 -20.50 -25.92
N CYS A 15 -4.66 -21.06 -26.52
CA CYS A 15 -3.32 -21.10 -25.86
C CYS A 15 -2.82 -19.67 -25.61
N LEU A 16 -3.00 -18.75 -26.58
CA LEU A 16 -2.58 -17.35 -26.44
C LEU A 16 -3.33 -16.65 -25.30
N ALA A 17 -4.65 -16.75 -25.25
CA ALA A 17 -5.44 -16.14 -24.17
C ALA A 17 -5.08 -16.72 -22.79
N GLY A 18 -4.80 -18.01 -22.71
CA GLY A 18 -4.30 -18.66 -21.49
C GLY A 18 -2.98 -18.07 -21.02
N HIS A 19 -1.99 -18.00 -21.91
CA HIS A 19 -0.69 -17.42 -21.60
C HIS A 19 -0.76 -15.93 -21.26
N MET A 20 -1.61 -15.16 -21.93
CA MET A 20 -1.80 -13.75 -21.57
C MET A 20 -2.33 -13.60 -20.15
N ARG A 21 -3.26 -14.47 -19.73
CA ARG A 21 -3.78 -14.47 -18.35
C ARG A 21 -2.72 -14.88 -17.33
N GLU A 22 -1.93 -15.91 -17.63
CA GLU A 22 -0.80 -16.34 -16.78
C GLU A 22 0.25 -15.23 -16.64
N GLU A 23 0.59 -14.58 -17.74
CA GLU A 23 1.56 -13.48 -17.76
C GLU A 23 1.03 -12.28 -16.97
N ALA A 24 -0.24 -11.91 -17.14
CA ALA A 24 -0.87 -10.85 -16.36
C ALA A 24 -0.86 -11.17 -14.85
N ALA A 25 -1.17 -12.41 -14.47
CA ALA A 25 -1.11 -12.84 -13.07
C ALA A 25 0.32 -12.81 -12.51
N ARG A 26 1.32 -13.18 -13.33
CA ARG A 26 2.74 -13.10 -12.95
C ARG A 26 3.17 -11.65 -12.77
N GLN A 27 2.83 -10.77 -13.69
CA GLN A 27 3.13 -9.34 -13.61
C GLN A 27 2.47 -8.69 -12.39
N ALA A 28 1.23 -9.03 -12.08
CA ALA A 28 0.54 -8.55 -10.87
C ALA A 28 1.29 -8.96 -9.60
N LYS A 29 1.76 -10.22 -9.50
CA LYS A 29 2.57 -10.70 -8.37
C LYS A 29 3.91 -9.99 -8.26
N GLU A 30 4.60 -9.79 -9.38
CA GLU A 30 5.89 -9.10 -9.37
C GLU A 30 5.72 -7.64 -8.96
N MET A 31 4.67 -6.98 -9.43
CA MET A 31 4.32 -5.62 -9.02
C MET A 31 4.00 -5.54 -7.52
N GLN A 32 3.24 -6.50 -6.98
CA GLN A 32 3.00 -6.60 -5.54
C GLN A 32 4.31 -6.74 -4.75
N ARG A 33 5.26 -7.55 -5.25
CA ARG A 33 6.57 -7.71 -4.62
C ARG A 33 7.37 -6.41 -4.61
N ILE A 34 7.37 -5.68 -5.72
CA ILE A 34 8.03 -4.37 -5.82
C ILE A 34 7.44 -3.38 -4.82
N TYR A 35 6.11 -3.31 -4.71
CA TYR A 35 5.46 -2.45 -3.73
C TYR A 35 5.85 -2.79 -2.29
N LEU A 36 5.90 -4.09 -1.94
CA LEU A 36 6.35 -4.52 -0.61
C LEU A 36 7.80 -4.13 -0.32
N MET A 37 8.71 -4.28 -1.29
CA MET A 37 10.10 -3.86 -1.13
C MET A 37 10.23 -2.34 -0.97
N MET A 38 9.44 -1.57 -1.71
CA MET A 38 9.41 -0.11 -1.59
C MET A 38 8.90 0.32 -0.21
N MET A 39 7.80 -0.26 0.27
CA MET A 39 7.28 0.00 1.62
C MET A 39 8.29 -0.36 2.70
N ALA A 40 8.98 -1.51 2.57
CA ALA A 40 10.02 -1.91 3.51
C ALA A 40 11.20 -0.93 3.52
N SER A 41 11.59 -0.41 2.36
CA SER A 41 12.63 0.63 2.25
C SER A 41 12.21 1.94 2.92
N GLN A 42 10.99 2.40 2.67
CA GLN A 42 10.45 3.62 3.30
C GLN A 42 10.35 3.49 4.81
N LEU A 43 9.87 2.34 5.31
CA LEU A 43 9.82 2.04 6.74
C LEU A 43 11.23 2.03 7.34
N THR A 44 12.19 1.37 6.68
CA THR A 44 13.58 1.35 7.15
C THR A 44 14.17 2.76 7.25
N ILE A 45 13.96 3.60 6.24
CA ILE A 45 14.43 5.00 6.25
C ILE A 45 13.76 5.78 7.38
N ALA A 46 12.45 5.66 7.55
CA ALA A 46 11.72 6.33 8.63
C ALA A 46 12.27 5.92 10.01
N CYS A 47 12.48 4.63 10.25
CA CYS A 47 13.07 4.13 11.49
C CYS A 47 14.49 4.66 11.73
N VAL A 48 15.36 4.63 10.71
CA VAL A 48 16.75 5.09 10.83
C VAL A 48 16.83 6.60 11.09
N THR A 49 16.02 7.40 10.38
CA THR A 49 16.03 8.86 10.49
C THR A 49 15.46 9.36 11.81
N THR A 50 14.41 8.70 12.31
CA THR A 50 13.74 9.11 13.55
C THR A 50 14.27 8.40 14.80
N ARG A 51 15.04 7.32 14.63
CA ARG A 51 15.46 6.39 15.70
C ARG A 51 14.28 5.77 16.46
N ILE A 52 13.13 5.67 15.80
CA ILE A 52 11.91 5.07 16.33
C ILE A 52 11.82 3.61 15.88
N ALA A 53 11.24 2.76 16.71
CA ALA A 53 11.06 1.36 16.38
C ALA A 53 10.01 1.17 15.27
N PRO A 54 10.14 0.15 14.40
CA PRO A 54 9.25 -0.02 13.25
C PRO A 54 7.75 -0.06 13.59
N GLN A 55 7.38 -0.70 14.69
CA GLN A 55 5.98 -0.80 15.12
C GLN A 55 5.37 0.57 15.45
N ASP A 56 6.16 1.50 16.01
CA ASP A 56 5.69 2.82 16.39
C ASP A 56 5.59 3.75 15.17
N VAL A 57 6.48 3.56 14.17
CA VAL A 57 6.37 4.23 12.86
C VAL A 57 5.11 3.78 12.13
N VAL A 58 4.83 2.46 12.11
CA VAL A 58 3.61 1.91 11.49
C VAL A 58 2.36 2.38 12.24
N GLY A 59 2.38 2.40 13.58
CA GLY A 59 1.28 2.92 14.39
C GLY A 59 1.00 4.39 14.07
N THR A 60 2.05 5.22 14.05
CA THR A 60 1.94 6.64 13.69
C THR A 60 1.41 6.83 12.27
N PHE A 61 1.88 6.04 11.31
CA PHE A 61 1.38 6.08 9.94
C PHE A 61 -0.11 5.72 9.87
N GLY A 62 -0.54 4.68 10.59
CA GLY A 62 -1.95 4.27 10.67
C GLY A 62 -2.85 5.35 11.25
N GLU A 63 -2.41 6.03 12.32
CA GLU A 63 -3.15 7.14 12.91
C GLU A 63 -3.28 8.35 11.97
N VAL A 64 -2.19 8.71 11.28
CA VAL A 64 -2.20 9.79 10.29
C VAL A 64 -3.08 9.42 9.09
N PHE A 65 -3.03 8.17 8.64
CA PHE A 65 -3.89 7.68 7.57
C PHE A 65 -5.37 7.77 7.95
N GLY A 66 -5.74 7.31 9.15
CA GLY A 66 -7.12 7.44 9.65
C GLY A 66 -7.59 8.89 9.80
N LEU A 67 -6.70 9.82 10.19
CA LEU A 67 -6.98 11.24 10.15
C LEU A 67 -7.30 11.70 8.72
N LEU A 68 -6.44 11.38 7.75
CA LEU A 68 -6.63 11.78 6.35
C LEU A 68 -7.94 11.25 5.77
N GLU A 69 -8.30 9.99 6.08
CA GLU A 69 -9.60 9.42 5.67
C GLU A 69 -10.78 10.20 6.27
N ASN A 70 -10.71 10.57 7.55
CA ASN A 70 -11.75 11.36 8.22
C ASN A 70 -11.84 12.79 7.68
N LEU A 71 -10.76 13.36 7.13
CA LEU A 71 -10.77 14.69 6.53
C LEU A 71 -11.45 14.72 5.15
N VAL A 72 -11.62 13.57 4.50
CA VAL A 72 -12.29 13.51 3.18
C VAL A 72 -13.73 14.01 3.32
N GLY A 73 -14.05 15.06 2.58
CA GLY A 73 -15.41 15.64 2.55
C GLY A 73 -15.72 16.62 3.68
N LYS A 74 -14.76 16.93 4.56
CA LYS A 74 -14.92 17.98 5.58
C LYS A 74 -14.64 19.36 4.99
N SER A 75 -15.47 20.34 5.36
CA SER A 75 -15.33 21.72 4.89
C SER A 75 -14.26 22.51 5.65
N ASP A 76 -14.04 22.19 6.93
CA ASP A 76 -13.02 22.84 7.77
C ASP A 76 -11.95 21.83 8.20
N VAL A 77 -11.04 21.55 7.25
CA VAL A 77 -9.92 20.62 7.44
C VAL A 77 -8.96 21.12 8.51
N SER A 78 -8.77 22.43 8.63
CA SER A 78 -7.82 23.04 9.56
C SER A 78 -8.24 22.83 11.01
N ALA A 79 -9.50 23.09 11.34
CA ALA A 79 -10.03 22.87 12.69
C ALA A 79 -9.90 21.40 13.15
N GLU A 80 -10.14 20.46 12.22
CA GLU A 80 -10.08 19.02 12.47
C GLU A 80 -8.64 18.53 12.74
N ILE A 81 -7.66 19.05 12.00
CA ILE A 81 -6.24 18.77 12.25
C ILE A 81 -5.82 19.34 13.61
N GLU A 82 -6.22 20.56 13.94
CA GLU A 82 -5.92 21.17 15.23
C GLU A 82 -6.51 20.37 16.41
N GLU A 83 -7.76 19.92 16.29
CA GLU A 83 -8.40 19.08 17.30
C GLU A 83 -7.66 17.75 17.48
N TRP A 84 -7.27 17.10 16.37
CA TRP A 84 -6.50 15.86 16.41
C TRP A 84 -5.13 16.05 17.07
N LEU A 85 -4.43 17.15 16.77
CA LEU A 85 -3.15 17.48 17.40
C LEU A 85 -3.30 17.75 18.90
N LYS A 86 -4.37 18.44 19.33
CA LYS A 86 -4.66 18.67 20.75
C LYS A 86 -4.85 17.36 21.53
N LYS A 87 -5.54 16.38 20.95
CA LYS A 87 -5.72 15.04 21.54
C LYS A 87 -4.42 14.25 21.70
N ARG A 88 -3.38 14.56 20.92
CA ARG A 88 -2.06 13.92 20.99
C ARG A 88 -1.06 14.64 21.91
N GLY A 89 -1.43 15.78 22.49
CA GLY A 89 -0.59 16.52 23.44
C GLY A 89 -0.32 15.73 24.73
N PRO A 90 0.73 16.12 25.49
CA PRO A 90 1.12 15.45 26.74
C PRO A 90 0.00 15.37 27.81
N ASP A 91 -1.01 16.23 27.71
CA ASP A 91 -2.15 16.30 28.63
C ASP A 91 -3.19 15.18 28.44
N SER A 92 -3.09 14.35 27.39
CA SER A 92 -4.02 13.24 27.15
C SER A 92 -3.66 11.94 27.91
N LYS A 93 -2.59 11.93 28.72
CA LYS A 93 -2.19 10.77 29.54
C LYS A 93 -2.69 10.82 30.99
N GLU A 94 -3.46 11.84 31.36
CA GLU A 94 -4.10 11.97 32.68
C GLU A 94 -5.62 12.06 32.53
N ALA A 95 -6.28 10.94 32.22
CA ALA A 95 -7.71 10.74 32.42
C ALA A 95 -8.04 9.26 32.66
#